data_AF-A0A929D9A1-F1
#
_entry.id   AF-A0A929D9A1-F1
#
_cell.length_a   1.000
_cell.length_b   1.000
_cell.length_c   1.000
_cell.angle_alpha   90.00
_cell.angle_beta   90.00
_cell.angle_gamma   90.00
#
_symmetry.space_group_name_H-M   'P 1'
#
loop_
_entity.id
_entity.type
_entity.pdbx_description
1 polymer ?
#
loop_
_entity_poly.entity_id
_entity_poly.type
_entity_poly.pdbx_seq_one_letter_code
_entity_poly.pdbx_strand_id
1 'polypeptide(L)'
;MKHLHIGLVVILVVGVLAGCGGGEATTAPADTGDSGAYTSEVLDTSYPDALSVSNQLVLGTVELEGTEHAVTPEQATALLPLWQALQGGVTAEA
;
A
#
# COMPACT_ATOMS: atom_id res chain seq x y z
N MET A 1 10.87 2.89 -42.73
CA MET A 1 11.21 2.11 -41.52
C MET A 1 11.66 2.99 -40.34
N LYS A 2 12.70 3.84 -40.47
CA LYS A 2 13.18 4.68 -39.35
C LYS A 2 12.16 5.70 -38.83
N HIS A 3 11.40 6.32 -39.73
CA HIS A 3 10.32 7.26 -39.40
C HIS A 3 9.09 6.59 -38.76
N LEU A 4 8.90 5.29 -39.05
CA LEU A 4 7.84 4.47 -38.46
C LEU A 4 8.19 4.10 -37.01
N HIS A 5 9.47 3.81 -36.74
CA HIS A 5 9.98 3.63 -35.37
C HIS A 5 9.92 4.92 -34.55
N ILE A 6 10.26 6.07 -35.15
CA ILE A 6 10.16 7.37 -34.48
C ILE A 6 8.69 7.69 -34.12
N GLY A 7 7.74 7.43 -35.04
CA GLY A 7 6.32 7.60 -34.75
C GLY A 7 5.81 6.70 -33.62
N LEU A 8 6.27 5.44 -33.58
CA LEU A 8 5.91 4.48 -32.53
C LEU A 8 6.45 4.90 -31.15
N VAL A 9 7.68 5.41 -31.09
CA VAL A 9 8.29 5.87 -29.83
C VAL A 9 7.58 7.12 -29.29
N VAL A 10 7.19 8.05 -30.17
CA VAL A 10 6.47 9.28 -29.76
C VAL A 10 5.08 8.95 -29.20
N ILE A 11 4.36 8.01 -29.82
CA ILE A 11 3.06 7.53 -29.31
C ILE A 11 3.19 6.88 -27.93
N LEU A 12 4.23 6.08 -27.72
CA LEU A 12 4.46 5.40 -26.44
C LEU A 12 4.76 6.41 -25.32
N VAL A 13 5.58 7.43 -25.60
CA VAL A 13 5.93 8.47 -24.61
C VAL A 13 4.72 9.30 -24.20
N VAL A 14 3.84 9.69 -25.15
CA VAL A 14 2.62 10.45 -24.84
C VAL A 14 1.62 9.63 -24.02
N GLY A 15 1.56 8.30 -24.23
CA GLY A 15 0.69 7.41 -23.47
C GLY A 15 1.05 7.32 -21.97
N VAL A 16 2.33 7.39 -21.62
CA VAL A 16 2.78 7.29 -20.21
C VAL A 16 2.45 8.56 -19.42
N LEU A 17 2.41 9.74 -20.06
CA LEU A 17 2.10 11.02 -19.42
C LEU A 17 0.61 11.18 -19.05
N ALA A 18 -0.29 10.55 -19.81
CA ALA A 18 -1.73 10.58 -19.53
C ALA A 18 -2.16 9.68 -18.35
N GLY A 19 -1.25 8.84 -17.83
CA GLY A 19 -1.51 7.96 -16.69
C GLY A 19 -1.25 8.59 -15.31
N CYS A 20 -0.61 9.76 -15.23
CA CYS A 20 -0.21 10.38 -13.96
C CYS A 20 -1.02 11.65 -13.59
N GLY A 21 -2.19 11.85 -14.20
CA GLY A 21 -3.00 13.06 -13.95
C GLY A 21 -4.51 12.90 -14.07
N GLY A 22 -5.02 11.67 -14.13
CA GLY A 22 -6.45 11.38 -14.34
C GLY A 22 -6.98 10.24 -13.48
N GLY A 23 -6.32 9.94 -12.36
CA GLY A 23 -6.96 9.17 -11.30
C GLY A 23 -7.75 10.16 -10.46
N GLU A 24 -9.07 10.20 -10.66
CA GLU A 24 -9.94 10.45 -9.52
C GLU A 24 -9.44 9.47 -8.45
N ALA A 25 -8.85 10.02 -7.39
CA ALA A 25 -8.62 9.23 -6.21
C ALA A 25 -10.02 8.77 -5.82
N THR A 26 -10.40 7.57 -6.27
CA THR A 26 -11.14 6.67 -5.41
C THR A 26 -10.32 6.69 -4.13
N THR A 27 -10.73 7.59 -3.23
CA THR A 27 -10.58 7.38 -1.81
C THR A 27 -11.04 5.95 -1.65
N ALA A 28 -10.07 5.03 -1.56
CA ALA A 28 -10.22 3.89 -0.68
C ALA A 28 -10.94 4.46 0.54
N PRO A 29 -12.06 3.86 0.98
CA PRO A 29 -12.82 4.38 2.11
C PRO A 29 -11.78 4.88 3.10
N ALA A 30 -11.78 6.20 3.33
CA ALA A 30 -11.06 6.67 4.48
C ALA A 30 -11.68 5.81 5.57
N ASP A 31 -10.85 4.94 6.14
CA ASP A 31 -11.13 4.39 7.44
C ASP A 31 -11.13 5.66 8.30
N THR A 32 -12.24 6.40 8.25
CA THR A 32 -12.55 7.53 9.11
C THR A 32 -12.52 6.84 10.43
N GLY A 33 -11.36 6.88 11.09
CA GLY A 33 -11.05 6.08 12.25
C GLY A 33 -12.25 6.12 13.14
N ASP A 34 -13.05 5.05 13.05
CA ASP A 34 -14.29 4.96 13.78
C ASP A 34 -13.82 4.96 15.22
N SER A 35 -14.20 6.03 15.90
CA SER A 35 -13.71 6.46 17.19
C SER A 35 -14.20 5.49 18.26
N GLY A 36 -13.61 4.28 18.32
CA GLY A 36 -14.17 3.22 19.15
C GLY A 36 -13.25 2.11 19.65
N ALA A 37 -12.24 1.62 18.92
CA ALA A 37 -11.58 0.37 19.36
C ALA A 37 -10.08 0.20 19.07
N TYR A 38 -9.48 0.97 18.16
CA TYR A 38 -8.04 0.85 17.88
C TYR A 38 -7.25 1.83 18.77
N THR A 39 -6.44 1.28 19.67
CA THR A 39 -5.44 2.03 20.44
C THR A 39 -4.11 1.31 20.29
N SER A 40 -3.19 1.96 19.60
CA SER A 40 -1.79 1.55 19.49
C SER A 40 -0.93 2.71 19.96
N GLU A 41 0.07 2.42 20.79
CA GLU A 41 1.04 3.42 21.25
C GLU A 41 2.06 3.77 20.15
N VAL A 42 2.15 2.95 19.09
CA VAL A 42 3.20 3.04 18.06
C VAL A 42 2.64 3.50 16.71
N LEU A 43 1.46 3.01 16.32
CA LEU A 43 0.84 3.36 15.05
C LEU A 43 -0.31 4.32 15.31
N ASP A 44 -0.06 5.60 15.08
CA ASP A 44 -1.04 6.65 15.28
C ASP A 44 -1.83 6.90 14.00
N THR A 45 -3.15 7.02 14.15
CA THR A 45 -4.08 7.36 13.07
C THR A 45 -4.88 8.63 13.37
N SER A 46 -4.57 9.33 14.46
CA SER A 46 -5.33 10.49 14.94
C SER A 46 -5.01 11.81 14.22
N TYR A 47 -3.95 11.84 13.40
CA TYR A 47 -3.54 13.03 12.66
C TYR A 47 -4.16 13.10 11.25
N PRO A 48 -4.32 14.31 10.67
CA PRO A 48 -4.86 14.48 9.32
C PRO A 48 -4.03 13.71 8.28
N ASP A 49 -4.72 13.05 7.35
CA ASP A 49 -4.13 12.25 6.28
C ASP A 49 -3.25 11.08 6.75
N ALA A 50 -3.45 10.61 8.00
CA ALA A 50 -2.80 9.40 8.48
C ALA A 50 -3.15 8.19 7.61
N LEU A 51 -2.12 7.42 7.25
CA LEU A 51 -2.32 6.12 6.60
C LEU A 51 -3.12 5.20 7.53
N SER A 52 -3.93 4.31 6.95
CA SER A 52 -4.56 3.24 7.72
C SER A 52 -3.48 2.37 8.40
N VAL A 53 -3.83 1.72 9.51
CA VAL A 53 -2.92 0.86 10.27
C VAL A 53 -2.24 -0.19 9.37
N SER A 54 -3.02 -0.85 8.51
CA SER A 54 -2.50 -1.84 7.57
C SER A 54 -1.51 -1.22 6.59
N ASN A 55 -1.79 -0.02 6.07
CA ASN A 55 -0.88 0.66 5.15
C ASN A 55 0.42 1.11 5.85
N GLN A 56 0.35 1.55 7.11
CA GLN A 56 1.54 1.87 7.90
C GLN A 56 2.42 0.63 8.12
N LEU A 57 1.83 -0.53 8.41
CA LEU A 57 2.57 -1.78 8.57
C LEU A 57 3.21 -2.26 7.27
N VAL A 58 2.53 -2.11 6.14
CA VAL A 58 3.09 -2.49 4.83
C VAL A 58 4.30 -1.62 4.52
N LEU A 59 4.14 -0.30 4.67
CA LEU A 59 5.21 0.65 4.43
C LEU A 59 6.40 0.39 5.35
N GLY A 60 6.15 0.23 6.65
CA GLY A 60 7.20 -0.08 7.62
C GLY A 60 7.95 -1.37 7.29
N THR A 61 7.25 -2.41 6.84
CA THR A 61 7.89 -3.68 6.43
C THR A 61 8.82 -3.49 5.23
N VAL A 62 8.44 -2.64 4.27
CA VAL A 62 9.28 -2.29 3.11
C VAL A 62 10.49 -1.45 3.55
N GLU A 63 10.31 -0.51 4.49
CA GLU A 63 11.41 0.30 5.03
C GLU A 63 12.46 -0.52 5.79
N LEU A 64 12.09 -1.69 6.32
CA LEU A 64 13.05 -2.61 6.95
C LEU A 64 13.97 -3.29 5.93
N GLU A 65 13.65 -3.28 4.64
CA GLU A 65 14.52 -3.87 3.62
C GLU A 65 15.90 -3.17 3.58
N GLY A 66 16.96 -3.98 3.50
CA GLY A 66 18.33 -3.47 3.52
C GLY A 66 18.83 -3.01 4.89
N THR A 67 18.01 -3.11 5.94
CA THR A 67 18.43 -2.90 7.33
C THR A 67 18.79 -4.23 8.01
N GLU A 68 19.38 -4.18 9.21
CA GLU A 68 19.61 -5.36 10.05
C GLU A 68 18.30 -6.05 10.51
N HIS A 69 17.17 -5.38 10.36
CA HIS A 69 15.84 -5.83 10.75
C HIS A 69 15.00 -6.28 9.53
N ALA A 70 15.61 -6.47 8.36
CA ALA A 70 14.92 -6.97 7.18
C ALA A 70 14.22 -8.30 7.48
N VAL A 71 12.96 -8.42 7.08
CA VAL A 71 12.16 -9.62 7.30
C VAL A 71 12.74 -10.78 6.48
N THR A 72 13.14 -11.87 7.13
CA THR A 72 13.67 -13.05 6.44
C THR A 72 12.55 -13.88 5.80
N PRO A 73 12.85 -14.74 4.82
CA PRO A 73 11.83 -15.63 4.20
C PRO A 73 11.11 -16.52 5.23
N GLU A 74 11.82 -17.00 6.24
CA GLU A 74 11.26 -17.83 7.32
C GLU A 74 10.28 -17.02 8.18
N GLN A 75 10.65 -15.78 8.52
CA GLN A 75 9.79 -14.85 9.26
C GLN A 75 8.56 -14.44 8.44
N ALA A 76 8.75 -14.15 7.15
CA ALA A 76 7.65 -13.81 6.24
C ALA A 76 6.61 -14.93 6.21
N THR A 77 7.04 -16.19 6.13
CA THR A 77 6.15 -17.36 6.18
C THR A 77 5.34 -17.41 7.48
N ALA A 78 5.97 -17.09 8.61
CA ALA A 78 5.28 -17.05 9.91
C ALA A 78 4.30 -15.87 10.03
N LEU A 79 4.54 -14.76 9.33
CA LEU A 79 3.70 -13.56 9.36
C LEU A 79 2.51 -13.64 8.39
N LEU A 80 2.54 -14.50 7.37
CA LEU A 80 1.48 -14.63 6.35
C LEU A 80 0.06 -14.72 6.93
N PRO A 81 -0.23 -15.53 7.96
CA PRO A 81 -1.59 -15.63 8.51
C PRO A 81 -2.06 -14.32 9.14
N LEU A 82 -1.16 -13.54 9.75
CA LEU A 82 -1.48 -12.25 10.35
C LEU A 82 -1.80 -11.22 9.26
N TRP A 83 -1.04 -11.23 8.16
CA TRP A 83 -1.32 -10.40 6.99
C TRP A 83 -2.66 -10.75 6.34
N GLN A 84 -2.99 -12.03 6.25
CA GLN A 84 -4.29 -12.49 5.74
C GLN A 84 -5.44 -12.03 6.65
N ALA A 85 -5.26 -12.11 7.96
CA ALA A 85 -6.22 -11.60 8.94
C ALA A 85 -6.43 -10.08 8.82
N LEU A 86 -5.35 -9.32 8.59
CA LEU A 86 -5.43 -7.88 8.32
C LEU A 86 -6.13 -7.56 6.99
N GLN A 87 -5.92 -8.38 5.95
CA GLN A 87 -6.44 -8.11 4.61
C GLN A 87 -7.91 -8.52 4.44
N GLY A 88 -8.33 -9.61 5.08
CA GLY A 88 -9.69 -10.15 4.98
C GLY A 88 -10.63 -9.70 6.09
N GLY A 89 -10.10 -9.12 7.17
CA GLY A 89 -10.83 -8.98 8.43
C GLY A 89 -11.07 -10.35 9.07
N VAL A 90 -10.76 -10.49 10.35
CA VAL A 90 -11.17 -11.69 11.11
C VAL A 90 -12.70 -11.67 11.21
N THR A 91 -13.40 -12.37 10.32
CA THR A 91 -14.78 -12.81 10.60
C THR A 91 -14.68 -14.03 11.50
N ALA A 92 -14.37 -13.80 12.78
CA ALA A 92 -14.70 -14.76 13.82
C ALA A 92 -16.21 -14.69 14.02
N GLU A 93 -16.96 -15.39 13.17
CA GLU A 93 -18.33 -15.76 13.49
C GLU A 93 -18.30 -16.73 14.68
N ALA A 94 -18.87 -16.29 15.79
CA ALA A 94 -19.06 -17.07 17.02
C ALA A 94 -20.41 -17.79 16.99
#